data_AF-D9XIM2-F1
#
_entry.id   AF-D9XIM2-F1
#
_cell.length_a   1.000
_cell.length_b   1.000
_cell.length_c   1.000
_cell.angle_alpha   90.00
_cell.angle_beta   90.00
_cell.angle_gamma   90.00
#
_symmetry.space_group_name_H-M   'P 1'
#
loop_
_entity.id
_entity.type
_entity.pdbx_description
1 polymer ?
#
loop_
_entity_poly.entity_id
_entity_poly.type
_entity_poly.pdbx_seq_one_letter_code
_entity_poly.pdbx_strand_id
1 'polypeptide(L)'
;MYVPHGAVDHVAVLDDGRRISVPPAHDTAVLDEVPEPPLPEPLPPGPTRRGPLGLVAGARSGDKGGNANVGVWVRTDDAWRWLAHELTADRFRELIPESRGLKVTRHLLPDLRALNFVVEGILGAGVAARHRFDPQAKALGEWLRSRHLDLPEALL
;
A
#
# COMPACT_ATOMS: atom_id res chain seq x y z
N MET A 1 26.05 -10.53 6.13
CA MET A 1 27.14 -9.69 6.64
C MET A 1 26.59 -8.29 6.84
N TYR A 2 26.61 -7.77 8.06
CA TYR A 2 26.22 -6.39 8.34
C TYR A 2 27.44 -5.48 8.09
N VAL A 3 27.26 -4.36 7.39
CA VAL A 3 28.32 -3.37 7.16
C VAL A 3 27.88 -2.07 7.86
N PRO A 4 28.65 -1.54 8.83
CA PRO A 4 28.35 -0.28 9.48
C PRO A 4 28.28 0.85 8.44
N HIS A 5 27.31 1.77 8.58
CA HIS A 5 27.10 2.82 7.57
C HIS A 5 28.34 3.71 7.34
N GLY A 6 29.15 3.91 8.39
CA GLY A 6 30.29 4.82 8.40
C GLY A 6 31.58 4.15 7.97
N ALA A 7 31.52 2.85 7.68
CA ALA A 7 32.61 2.12 7.04
C ALA A 7 32.61 2.30 5.51
N VAL A 8 31.68 3.09 4.97
CA VAL A 8 31.51 3.33 3.54
C VAL A 8 31.44 4.83 3.28
N ASP A 9 32.12 5.31 2.24
CA ASP A 9 31.98 6.70 1.78
C ASP A 9 30.65 6.88 1.03
N HIS A 10 29.78 7.77 1.52
CA HIS A 10 28.52 8.08 0.83
C HIS A 10 28.77 9.29 -0.08
N VAL A 11 28.48 9.14 -1.37
CA VAL A 11 28.77 10.18 -2.37
C VAL A 11 27.58 10.36 -3.29
N ALA A 12 27.10 11.60 -3.42
CA ALA A 12 26.17 11.98 -4.47
C ALA A 12 26.97 12.35 -5.73
N VAL A 13 26.66 11.70 -6.86
CA VAL A 13 27.23 12.04 -8.17
C VAL A 13 26.16 12.80 -8.95
N LEU A 14 26.49 14.03 -9.35
CA LEU A 14 25.59 14.89 -10.11
C LEU A 14 25.66 14.60 -11.61
N ASP A 15 24.71 15.14 -12.36
CA ASP A 15 24.59 15.01 -13.81
C ASP A 15 25.78 15.60 -14.58
N ASP A 16 26.45 16.59 -14.01
CA ASP A 16 27.69 17.18 -14.54
C ASP A 16 28.98 16.44 -14.10
N GLY A 17 28.84 15.31 -13.40
CA GLY A 17 29.96 14.48 -12.94
C GLY A 17 30.61 14.96 -11.64
N ARG A 18 30.18 16.08 -11.04
CA ARG A 18 30.63 16.47 -9.70
C ARG A 18 30.27 15.41 -8.67
N ARG A 19 31.16 15.24 -7.69
CA ARG A 19 31.03 14.29 -6.58
C ARG A 19 30.94 15.06 -5.27
N ILE A 20 29.85 14.91 -4.56
CA ILE A 20 29.61 15.56 -3.27
C ILE A 20 29.65 14.49 -2.18
N SER A 21 30.56 14.64 -1.22
CA SER A 21 30.59 13.79 -0.03
C SER A 21 29.33 14.04 0.81
N VAL A 22 28.61 12.98 1.14
CA VAL A 22 27.44 13.02 2.02
C VAL A 22 27.86 12.41 3.35
N PRO A 23 27.99 13.18 4.44
CA PRO A 23 28.30 12.60 5.73
C PRO A 23 27.16 11.66 6.16
N PRO A 24 27.47 10.51 6.77
CA PRO A 24 26.43 9.59 7.20
C PRO A 24 25.60 10.23 8.33
N ALA A 25 24.29 9.97 8.34
CA ALA A 25 23.43 10.50 9.40
C ALA A 25 23.79 9.87 10.76
N HIS A 26 24.02 10.71 11.77
CA HIS A 26 24.33 10.27 13.13
C HIS A 26 23.09 10.22 14.03
N ASP A 27 22.08 11.02 13.70
CA ASP A 27 20.83 11.10 14.45
C ASP A 27 19.80 10.15 13.84
N THR A 28 19.35 9.21 14.66
CA THR A 28 18.27 8.28 14.29
C THR A 28 17.17 8.38 15.33
N ALA A 29 15.92 8.47 14.88
CA ALA A 29 14.78 8.23 15.76
C ALA A 29 14.64 6.73 16.04
N VAL A 30 14.20 6.39 17.24
CA VAL A 30 13.74 5.03 17.52
C VAL A 30 12.49 4.78 16.67
N LEU A 31 12.37 3.56 16.13
CA LEU A 31 11.17 3.17 15.41
C LEU A 31 10.01 3.07 16.41
N ASP A 32 9.04 3.96 16.27
CA ASP A 32 7.78 3.94 17.00
C ASP A 32 6.60 3.66 16.07
N GLU A 33 5.48 3.24 16.65
CA GLU A 33 4.24 3.10 15.92
C GLU A 33 3.74 4.46 15.43
N VAL A 34 3.41 4.53 14.14
CA VAL A 34 2.82 5.74 13.55
C VAL A 34 1.36 5.81 14.00
N PRO A 35 0.93 6.91 14.64
CA PRO A 35 -0.47 7.09 15.01
C PRO A 35 -1.39 6.98 13.79
N GLU A 36 -2.48 6.23 13.92
CA GLU A 36 -3.48 6.15 12.85
C GLU A 36 -4.24 7.47 12.77
N PRO A 37 -4.31 8.13 11.60
CA PRO A 37 -5.07 9.36 11.46
C PRO A 37 -6.57 9.07 11.59
N PRO A 38 -7.39 10.07 12.00
CA PRO A 38 -8.82 9.88 12.12
C PRO A 38 -9.47 9.56 10.77
N LEU A 39 -10.52 8.75 10.81
CA LEU A 39 -11.36 8.51 9.64
C LEU A 39 -12.11 9.80 9.24
N PRO A 40 -12.35 10.02 7.93
CA PRO A 40 -13.22 11.10 7.49
C PRO A 40 -14.67 10.83 7.92
N GLU A 41 -15.52 11.85 7.87
CA GLU A 41 -16.97 11.64 8.04
C GLU A 41 -17.46 10.65 6.96
N PRO A 42 -18.26 9.62 7.33
CA PRO A 42 -18.78 8.66 6.37
C PRO A 42 -19.53 9.33 5.22
N LEU A 43 -19.47 8.72 4.02
CA LEU A 43 -20.35 9.13 2.93
C LEU A 43 -21.82 8.85 3.32
N PRO A 44 -22.77 9.77 3.08
CA PRO A 44 -24.18 9.51 3.35
C PRO A 44 -24.68 8.23 2.66
N PRO A 45 -25.57 7.46 3.30
CA PRO A 45 -26.13 6.26 2.68
C PRO A 45 -26.94 6.62 1.43
N GLY A 46 -26.92 5.72 0.45
CA GLY A 46 -27.59 5.89 -0.83
C GLY A 46 -27.67 4.58 -1.61
N PRO A 47 -28.25 4.60 -2.82
CA PRO A 47 -28.30 3.43 -3.68
C PRO A 47 -26.89 2.96 -4.05
N THR A 48 -26.73 1.64 -4.13
CA THR A 48 -25.48 1.01 -4.53
C THR A 48 -25.70 0.13 -5.75
N ARG A 49 -24.65 0.03 -6.59
CA ARG A 49 -24.60 -0.86 -7.75
C ARG A 49 -23.41 -1.79 -7.62
N ARG A 50 -23.64 -3.09 -7.86
CA ARG A 50 -22.57 -4.07 -7.88
C ARG A 50 -21.62 -3.81 -9.05
N GLY A 51 -20.33 -3.65 -8.77
CA GLY A 51 -19.32 -3.43 -9.80
C GLY A 51 -17.89 -3.63 -9.30
N PRO A 52 -16.89 -3.70 -10.19
CA PRO A 52 -15.50 -3.85 -9.78
C PRO A 52 -14.98 -2.57 -9.11
N LEU A 53 -14.24 -2.72 -8.01
CA LEU A 53 -13.60 -1.62 -7.27
C LEU A 53 -12.83 -0.66 -8.19
N GLY A 54 -12.25 -1.19 -9.26
CA GLY A 54 -11.49 -0.44 -10.25
C GLY A 54 -12.26 0.66 -10.99
N LEU A 55 -13.59 0.70 -10.90
CA LEU A 55 -14.41 1.81 -11.41
C LEU A 55 -14.23 3.09 -10.59
N VAL A 56 -14.03 2.96 -9.28
CA VAL A 56 -13.94 4.09 -8.35
C VAL A 56 -12.52 4.34 -7.86
N ALA A 57 -11.68 3.29 -7.78
CA ALA A 57 -10.34 3.38 -7.21
C ALA A 57 -9.22 2.93 -8.17
N GLY A 58 -8.11 3.67 -8.14
CA GLY A 58 -6.82 3.25 -8.70
C GLY A 58 -6.05 2.40 -7.69
N ALA A 59 -5.14 1.55 -8.19
CA ALA A 59 -4.26 0.75 -7.34
C ALA A 59 -2.90 0.45 -7.99
N ARG A 60 -1.87 0.34 -7.15
CA ARG A 60 -0.52 -0.12 -7.48
C ARG A 60 -0.04 -1.03 -6.38
N SER A 61 0.79 -1.99 -6.74
CA SER A 61 1.36 -2.93 -5.78
C SER A 61 2.76 -3.33 -6.20
N GLY A 62 3.53 -3.79 -5.21
CA GLY A 62 4.89 -4.23 -5.41
C GLY A 62 5.42 -5.01 -4.22
N ASP A 63 6.50 -5.74 -4.43
CA ASP A 63 7.15 -6.53 -3.41
C ASP A 63 7.96 -5.65 -2.45
N LYS A 64 8.05 -6.12 -1.21
CA LYS A 64 8.99 -5.63 -0.21
C LYS A 64 9.61 -6.84 0.49
N GLY A 65 10.51 -7.52 -0.22
CA GLY A 65 11.10 -8.78 0.24
C GLY A 65 10.06 -9.91 0.20
N GLY A 66 9.79 -10.53 1.35
CA GLY A 66 8.73 -11.55 1.49
C GLY A 66 7.30 -10.98 1.57
N ASN A 67 7.16 -9.65 1.63
CA ASN A 67 5.89 -8.95 1.83
C ASN A 67 5.40 -8.32 0.53
N ALA A 68 4.14 -7.91 0.50
CA ALA A 68 3.61 -7.06 -0.57
C ALA A 68 3.08 -5.75 0.00
N ASN A 69 3.22 -4.69 -0.78
CA ASN A 69 2.57 -3.41 -0.56
C ASN A 69 1.46 -3.21 -1.61
N VAL A 70 0.30 -2.72 -1.19
CA VAL A 70 -0.82 -2.38 -2.09
C VAL A 70 -1.35 -1.00 -1.74
N GLY A 71 -1.05 -0.01 -2.58
CA GLY A 71 -1.63 1.33 -2.52
C GLY A 71 -2.93 1.39 -3.31
N VAL A 72 -3.96 1.99 -2.73
CA VAL A 72 -5.29 2.21 -3.31
C VAL A 72 -5.66 3.68 -3.13
N TRP A 73 -6.11 4.36 -4.18
CA TRP A 73 -6.44 5.80 -4.10
C TRP A 73 -7.66 6.14 -4.94
N VAL A 74 -8.29 7.26 -4.60
CA VAL A 74 -9.48 7.81 -5.27
C VAL A 74 -9.28 9.28 -5.63
N ARG A 75 -10.14 9.81 -6.50
CA ARG A 75 -9.96 11.16 -7.07
C ARG A 75 -10.68 12.26 -6.28
N THR A 76 -11.77 11.95 -5.59
CA THR A 76 -12.66 12.93 -4.94
C THR A 76 -12.74 12.70 -3.43
N ASP A 77 -13.13 13.74 -2.69
CA ASP A 77 -13.33 13.64 -1.25
C ASP A 77 -14.48 12.68 -0.89
N ASP A 78 -15.57 12.67 -1.66
CA ASP A 78 -16.68 11.73 -1.43
C ASP A 78 -16.26 10.27 -1.64
N ALA A 79 -15.44 10.00 -2.66
CA ALA A 79 -14.88 8.67 -2.85
C ALA A 79 -13.92 8.29 -1.71
N TRP A 80 -13.19 9.26 -1.13
CA TRP A 80 -12.32 9.02 0.02
C TRP A 80 -13.12 8.69 1.27
N ARG A 81 -14.19 9.46 1.53
CA ARG A 81 -15.16 9.22 2.60
C ARG A 81 -15.79 7.84 2.52
N TRP A 82 -15.97 7.29 1.32
CA TRP A 82 -16.42 5.91 1.15
C TRP A 82 -15.26 4.91 1.31
N LEU A 83 -14.15 5.09 0.59
CA LEU A 83 -13.05 4.12 0.54
C LEU A 83 -12.44 3.86 1.92
N ALA A 84 -12.24 4.90 2.73
CA ALA A 84 -11.62 4.79 4.05
C ALA A 84 -12.43 3.89 5.02
N HIS A 85 -13.76 3.86 4.83
CA HIS A 85 -14.69 3.06 5.62
C HIS A 85 -14.91 1.68 5.02
N GLU A 86 -15.08 1.57 3.69
CA GLU A 86 -15.31 0.27 3.03
C GLU A 86 -14.08 -0.63 3.11
N LEU A 87 -12.90 -0.11 2.74
CA LEU A 87 -11.71 -0.94 2.58
C LEU A 87 -10.89 -0.99 3.87
N THR A 88 -11.36 -1.79 4.82
CA THR A 88 -10.65 -2.15 6.06
C THR A 88 -9.62 -3.25 5.82
N ALA A 89 -8.75 -3.52 6.81
CA ALA A 89 -7.82 -4.65 6.74
C ALA A 89 -8.55 -5.99 6.62
N ASP A 90 -9.68 -6.15 7.34
CA ASP A 90 -10.50 -7.36 7.26
C ASP A 90 -11.21 -7.47 5.92
N ARG A 91 -11.76 -6.36 5.41
CA ARG A 91 -12.35 -6.33 4.08
C ARG A 91 -11.33 -6.67 3.00
N PHE A 92 -10.10 -6.16 3.11
CA PHE A 92 -9.01 -6.53 2.22
C PHE A 92 -8.75 -8.05 2.25
N ARG A 93 -8.73 -8.69 3.43
CA ARG A 93 -8.56 -10.14 3.56
C ARG A 93 -9.68 -10.95 2.94
N GLU A 94 -10.91 -10.46 2.98
CA GLU A 94 -12.04 -11.07 2.29
C GLU A 94 -11.90 -10.98 0.76
N LEU A 95 -11.45 -9.82 0.28
CA LEU A 95 -11.29 -9.53 -1.14
C LEU A 95 -10.07 -10.22 -1.75
N ILE A 96 -9.01 -10.44 -0.97
CA ILE A 96 -7.77 -11.14 -1.34
C ILE A 96 -7.63 -12.40 -0.46
N PRO A 97 -8.25 -13.54 -0.83
CA PRO A 97 -8.33 -14.72 0.02
C PRO A 97 -6.98 -15.28 0.48
N GLU A 98 -5.91 -15.12 -0.28
CA GLU A 98 -4.55 -15.55 0.07
C GLU A 98 -3.96 -14.77 1.24
N SER A 99 -4.52 -13.62 1.57
CA SER A 99 -4.12 -12.83 2.73
C SER A 99 -4.90 -13.19 4.00
N ARG A 100 -5.90 -14.08 3.94
CA ARG A 100 -6.79 -14.41 5.09
C ARG A 100 -6.04 -14.90 6.33
N GLY A 101 -4.97 -15.68 6.15
CA GLY A 101 -4.12 -16.17 7.24
C GLY A 101 -2.91 -15.28 7.54
N LEU A 102 -2.81 -14.11 6.90
CA LEU A 102 -1.64 -13.25 6.98
C LEU A 102 -1.95 -11.97 7.76
N LYS A 103 -0.90 -11.38 8.34
CA LYS A 103 -0.97 -10.05 8.92
C LYS A 103 -1.09 -9.03 7.78
N VAL A 104 -2.17 -8.25 7.83
CA VAL A 104 -2.46 -7.15 6.92
C VAL A 104 -2.51 -5.90 7.77
N THR A 105 -1.56 -5.00 7.55
CA THR A 105 -1.52 -3.68 8.19
C THR A 105 -2.05 -2.65 7.21
N ARG A 106 -3.04 -1.85 7.62
CA ARG A 106 -3.60 -0.75 6.83
C ARG A 106 -3.05 0.57 7.34
N HIS A 107 -2.63 1.43 6.42
CA HIS A 107 -2.23 2.80 6.69
C HIS A 107 -3.13 3.76 5.91
N LEU A 108 -3.72 4.72 6.61
CA LEU A 108 -4.50 5.78 5.99
C LEU A 108 -3.59 6.93 5.57
N LEU A 109 -3.83 7.48 4.39
CA LEU A 109 -3.11 8.63 3.83
C LEU A 109 -4.13 9.68 3.38
N PRO A 110 -4.76 10.43 4.33
CA PRO A 110 -5.90 11.30 4.04
C PRO A 110 -5.59 12.38 2.99
N ASP A 111 -4.41 13.00 3.06
CA ASP A 111 -3.99 14.06 2.14
C ASP A 111 -3.77 13.56 0.70
N LEU A 112 -3.64 12.24 0.53
CA LEU A 112 -3.53 11.58 -0.77
C LEU A 112 -4.83 10.89 -1.19
N ARG A 113 -5.88 10.95 -0.36
CA ARG A 113 -7.13 10.18 -0.52
C ARG A 113 -6.84 8.70 -0.79
N ALA A 114 -5.91 8.15 -0.01
CA ALA A 114 -5.34 6.84 -0.27
C ALA A 114 -5.26 5.96 0.97
N LEU A 115 -5.24 4.66 0.72
CA LEU A 115 -4.94 3.61 1.67
C LEU A 115 -3.70 2.87 1.19
N ASN A 116 -2.90 2.41 2.13
CA ASN A 116 -1.77 1.56 1.85
C ASN A 116 -1.84 0.31 2.72
N PHE A 117 -1.81 -0.86 2.10
CA PHE A 117 -1.81 -2.14 2.78
C PHE A 117 -0.44 -2.79 2.69
N VAL A 118 0.04 -3.30 3.81
CA VAL A 118 1.22 -4.17 3.88
C VAL A 118 0.73 -5.56 4.25
N VAL A 119 1.00 -6.54 3.37
CA VAL A 119 0.66 -7.95 3.59
C VAL A 119 1.94 -8.71 3.88
N GLU A 120 2.12 -9.10 5.13
CA GLU A 120 3.33 -9.77 5.58
C GLU A 120 3.35 -11.24 5.13
N GLY A 121 4.47 -11.69 4.55
CA GLY A 121 4.70 -13.08 4.17
C GLY A 121 3.92 -13.59 2.96
N ILE A 122 3.15 -12.75 2.25
CA ILE A 122 2.38 -13.19 1.07
C ILE A 122 3.27 -13.70 -0.07
N LEU A 123 4.53 -13.26 -0.14
CA LEU A 123 5.51 -13.75 -1.12
C LEU A 123 6.41 -14.85 -0.54
N GLY A 124 6.15 -15.35 0.67
CA GLY A 124 6.99 -16.34 1.35
C GLY A 124 8.38 -15.78 1.66
N ALA A 125 9.44 -16.51 1.32
CA ALA A 125 10.83 -16.04 1.50
C ALA A 125 11.32 -15.09 0.37
N GLY A 126 10.40 -14.51 -0.42
CA GLY A 126 10.68 -13.57 -1.50
C GLY A 126 10.74 -14.20 -2.89
N VAL A 127 11.08 -13.39 -3.90
CA VAL A 127 11.05 -13.73 -5.35
C VAL A 127 11.78 -15.04 -5.69
N ALA A 128 12.81 -15.40 -4.92
CA ALA A 128 13.64 -16.58 -5.15
C ALA A 128 13.05 -17.91 -4.62
N ALA A 129 11.95 -17.89 -3.87
CA ALA A 129 11.53 -19.04 -3.06
C ALA A 129 10.30 -19.82 -3.57
N ARG A 130 9.49 -19.31 -4.51
CA ARG A 130 8.29 -20.04 -5.03
C ARG A 130 7.89 -19.64 -6.46
N HIS A 131 7.32 -20.60 -7.19
CA HIS A 131 6.63 -20.43 -8.48
C HIS A 131 5.23 -19.81 -8.32
N ARG A 132 5.11 -18.57 -7.81
CA ARG A 132 3.83 -17.83 -7.90
C ARG A 132 3.70 -17.19 -9.28
N PHE A 133 2.47 -17.12 -9.78
CA PHE A 133 2.16 -16.42 -11.03
C PHE A 133 2.51 -14.93 -10.99
N ASP A 134 2.48 -14.32 -9.80
CA ASP A 134 2.88 -12.93 -9.55
C ASP A 134 3.95 -12.86 -8.43
N PRO A 135 5.23 -13.14 -8.73
CA PRO A 135 6.28 -13.24 -7.72
C PRO A 135 6.71 -11.87 -7.16
N GLN A 136 6.34 -10.77 -7.82
CA GLN A 136 6.67 -9.39 -7.42
C GLN A 136 5.44 -8.63 -6.88
N ALA A 137 4.32 -9.31 -6.68
CA ALA A 137 3.05 -8.70 -6.28
C ALA A 137 2.59 -7.55 -7.22
N LYS A 138 3.01 -7.50 -8.48
CA LYS A 138 2.69 -6.40 -9.41
C LYS A 138 1.25 -6.45 -9.91
N ALA A 139 0.64 -7.62 -9.90
CA ALA A 139 -0.75 -7.83 -10.30
C ALA A 139 -1.72 -7.72 -9.10
N LEU A 140 -1.24 -7.78 -7.86
CA LEU A 140 -2.09 -7.80 -6.66
C LEU A 140 -3.04 -6.60 -6.56
N GLY A 141 -2.58 -5.39 -6.92
CA GLY A 141 -3.41 -4.19 -6.97
C GLY A 141 -4.50 -4.27 -8.04
N GLU A 142 -4.19 -4.80 -9.24
CA GLU A 142 -5.20 -5.00 -10.28
C GLU A 142 -6.19 -6.09 -9.89
N TRP A 143 -5.71 -7.12 -9.22
CA TRP A 143 -6.58 -8.16 -8.70
C TRP A 143 -7.57 -7.59 -7.67
N LEU A 144 -7.10 -6.77 -6.74
CA LEU A 144 -7.99 -6.07 -5.81
C LEU A 144 -9.02 -5.20 -6.55
N ARG A 145 -8.59 -4.46 -7.59
CA ARG A 145 -9.48 -3.64 -8.42
C ARG A 145 -10.53 -4.46 -9.16
N SER A 146 -10.25 -5.71 -9.50
CA SER A 146 -11.21 -6.57 -10.21
C SER A 146 -12.28 -7.16 -9.28
N ARG A 147 -12.11 -7.05 -7.96
CA ARG A 147 -13.09 -7.54 -6.97
C ARG A 147 -14.35 -6.70 -7.03
N HIS A 148 -15.49 -7.37 -7.05
CA HIS A 148 -16.78 -6.70 -7.07
C HIS A 148 -17.20 -6.31 -5.65
N LEU A 149 -17.82 -5.15 -5.53
CA LEU A 149 -18.31 -4.51 -4.32
C LEU A 149 -19.63 -3.81 -4.61
N ASP A 150 -20.36 -3.44 -3.56
CA ASP A 150 -21.56 -2.61 -3.68
C ASP A 150 -21.09 -1.15 -3.67
N LEU A 151 -20.97 -0.56 -4.86
CA LEU A 151 -20.40 0.76 -5.05
C LEU A 151 -21.53 1.80 -4.98
N PRO A 152 -21.40 2.88 -4.19
CA PRO A 152 -22.38 3.96 -4.19
C PRO A 152 -22.53 4.54 -5.60
N GLU A 153 -23.78 4.66 -6.07
CA GLU A 153 -24.04 5.15 -7.43
C GLU A 153 -23.54 6.59 -7.64
N ALA A 154 -23.49 7.39 -6.57
CA ALA A 154 -22.94 8.75 -6.59
C ALA A 154 -21.43 8.82 -6.92
N LEU A 155 -20.71 7.69 -6.91
CA LEU A 155 -19.28 7.61 -7.21
C LEU A 155 -18.97 7.05 -8.61
N LEU A 156 -19.99 6.63 -9.37
CA LEU A 156 -19.86 5.89 -10.64
C LEU A 156 -20.00 6.77 -11.89
#